data_AF-A0A377Q1R5-F1
#
_entry.id   AF-A0A377Q1R5-F1
#
_cell.length_a   1.000
_cell.length_b   1.000
_cell.length_c   1.000
_cell.angle_alpha   90.00
_cell.angle_beta   90.00
_cell.angle_gamma   90.00
#
_symmetry.space_group_name_H-M   'P 1'
#
loop_
_entity.id
_entity.type
_entity.pdbx_description
1 polymer ?
#
loop_
_entity_poly.entity_id
_entity_poly.type
_entity_poly.pdbx_seq_one_letter_code
_entity_poly.pdbx_strand_id
1 'polypeptide(L)'
;MSFFNVDLKEELGQIESALNRTVTNSLKPAIDDSVSQAADRLEATIGKASVELHSVVANAGNTLSKNIKDLSDEIHNQRSMTKDDIIEIVNYASKKIGDEIDQRILKIKDETSSLINEKVSLLKTELEDATIKSRKMLFTNLAISGSSALLMAVIGFVYKKITIGQLDPFILFRIILVSCAVGAGLMSGLKMWQSWRAKSTVKRGIATTVFSFVGVLRPNGAMALFLLSMLLLAAWAWLTLHA
;
A
#
# COMPACT_ATOMS: atom_id res chain seq x y z
N MET A 1 109.69 -99.59 15.23
CA MET A 1 108.52 -98.94 15.85
C MET A 1 108.94 -97.56 16.33
N SER A 2 108.46 -96.50 15.66
CA SER A 2 108.24 -95.13 16.19
C SER A 2 107.53 -94.37 15.07
N PHE A 3 106.23 -94.63 14.86
CA PHE A 3 105.14 -93.81 15.40
C PHE A 3 105.34 -92.31 15.19
N PHE A 4 104.52 -91.80 14.27
CA PHE A 4 104.11 -90.42 14.03
C PHE A 4 104.54 -89.41 15.10
N ASN A 5 105.36 -88.46 14.70
CA ASN A 5 105.38 -87.14 15.31
C ASN A 5 105.30 -86.11 14.18
N VAL A 6 104.18 -86.14 13.45
CA VAL A 6 103.83 -85.03 12.57
C VAL A 6 103.37 -83.93 13.53
N ASP A 7 104.16 -82.86 13.60
CA ASP A 7 103.88 -81.70 14.45
C ASP A 7 102.65 -80.97 13.89
N LEU A 8 101.47 -81.50 14.23
CA LEU A 8 100.17 -80.97 13.84
C LEU A 8 100.00 -79.50 14.26
N LYS A 9 100.73 -79.02 15.27
CA LYS A 9 100.76 -77.61 15.65
C LYS A 9 101.47 -76.76 14.61
N GLU A 10 102.53 -77.27 14.01
CA GLU A 10 103.31 -76.54 13.01
C GLU A 10 102.54 -76.43 11.68
N GLU A 11 101.88 -77.50 11.23
CA GLU A 11 101.00 -77.45 10.06
C GLU A 11 99.71 -76.62 10.29
N LEU A 12 99.09 -76.71 11.47
CA LEU A 12 97.94 -75.85 11.80
C LEU A 12 98.33 -74.38 11.88
N GLY A 13 99.52 -74.06 12.41
CA GLY A 13 100.05 -72.69 12.42
C GLY A 13 100.35 -72.17 11.01
N GLN A 14 100.82 -73.03 10.10
CA GLN A 14 101.01 -72.68 8.69
C GLN A 14 99.67 -72.44 7.98
N ILE A 15 98.66 -73.28 8.19
CA ILE A 15 97.31 -73.10 7.65
C ILE A 15 96.66 -71.84 8.20
N GLU A 16 96.78 -71.58 9.51
CA GLU A 16 96.26 -70.37 10.14
C GLU A 16 96.95 -69.13 9.57
N SER A 17 98.27 -69.14 9.41
CA SER A 17 99.02 -68.02 8.80
C SER A 17 98.69 -67.80 7.32
N ALA A 18 98.46 -68.87 6.55
CA ALA A 18 98.06 -68.81 5.15
C ALA A 18 96.61 -68.31 5.00
N LEU A 19 95.71 -68.74 5.89
CA LEU A 19 94.33 -68.27 5.97
C LEU A 19 94.29 -66.80 6.37
N ASN A 20 95.07 -66.41 7.39
CA ASN A 20 95.15 -65.02 7.85
C ASN A 20 95.76 -64.12 6.77
N ARG A 21 96.77 -64.60 6.03
CA ARG A 21 97.29 -63.90 4.84
C ARG A 21 96.26 -63.78 3.73
N THR A 22 95.50 -64.82 3.44
CA THR A 22 94.48 -64.79 2.37
C THR A 22 93.32 -63.87 2.73
N VAL A 23 92.88 -63.91 3.99
CA VAL A 23 91.86 -63.00 4.54
C VAL A 23 92.36 -61.54 4.51
N THR A 24 93.62 -61.30 4.90
CA THR A 24 94.16 -59.94 5.01
C THR A 24 94.57 -59.36 3.65
N ASN A 25 95.13 -60.16 2.74
CA ASN A 25 95.67 -59.67 1.47
C ASN A 25 94.66 -59.73 0.32
N SER A 26 93.63 -60.57 0.39
CA SER A 26 92.68 -60.75 -0.72
C SER A 26 91.26 -60.43 -0.32
N LEU A 27 90.80 -60.92 0.85
CA LEU A 27 89.40 -60.74 1.25
C LEU A 27 89.12 -59.32 1.77
N LYS A 28 89.99 -58.80 2.64
CA LYS A 28 89.84 -57.46 3.22
C LYS A 28 89.89 -56.34 2.17
N PRO A 29 90.83 -56.34 1.22
CA PRO A 29 90.87 -55.32 0.16
C PRO A 29 89.70 -55.45 -0.81
N ALA A 30 89.27 -56.68 -1.16
CA ALA A 30 88.11 -56.88 -2.02
C ALA A 30 86.80 -56.41 -1.38
N ILE A 31 86.65 -56.57 -0.05
CA ILE A 31 85.53 -56.02 0.71
C ILE A 31 85.60 -54.48 0.74
N ASP A 32 86.77 -53.91 1.01
CA ASP A 32 86.95 -52.46 1.08
C ASP A 32 86.70 -51.77 -0.27
N ASP A 33 87.21 -52.34 -1.37
CA ASP A 33 86.91 -51.91 -2.74
C ASP A 33 85.41 -52.01 -3.04
N SER A 34 84.76 -53.11 -2.66
CA SER A 34 83.32 -53.30 -2.88
C SER A 34 82.48 -52.30 -2.07
N VAL A 35 82.89 -52.00 -0.84
CA VAL A 35 82.25 -51.01 0.03
C VAL A 35 82.46 -49.59 -0.52
N SER A 36 83.67 -49.26 -0.97
CA SER A 36 83.97 -47.97 -1.60
C SER A 36 83.14 -47.79 -2.88
N GLN A 37 83.09 -48.81 -3.74
CA GLN A 37 82.34 -48.75 -4.99
C GLN A 37 80.82 -48.68 -4.75
N ALA A 38 80.33 -49.28 -3.67
CA ALA A 38 78.94 -49.15 -3.23
C ALA A 38 78.64 -47.75 -2.67
N ALA A 39 79.56 -47.15 -1.91
CA ALA A 39 79.44 -45.79 -1.39
C ALA A 39 79.40 -44.77 -2.53
N ASP A 40 80.30 -44.87 -3.52
CA ASP A 40 80.33 -43.98 -4.69
C ASP A 40 79.03 -44.08 -5.51
N ARG A 41 78.51 -45.30 -5.70
CA ARG A 41 77.23 -45.51 -6.39
C ARG A 41 76.06 -44.95 -5.61
N LEU A 42 76.06 -45.07 -4.28
CA LEU A 42 75.02 -44.53 -3.42
C LEU A 42 75.03 -43.00 -3.45
N GLU A 43 76.20 -42.37 -3.34
CA GLU A 43 76.37 -40.92 -3.40
C GLU A 43 75.92 -40.37 -4.77
N ALA A 44 76.33 -41.01 -5.87
CA ALA A 44 75.88 -40.64 -7.21
C ALA A 44 74.35 -40.79 -7.37
N THR A 45 73.75 -41.82 -6.76
CA THR A 45 72.30 -42.06 -6.81
C THR A 45 71.54 -41.01 -6.00
N ILE A 46 72.02 -40.68 -4.79
CA ILE A 46 71.45 -39.64 -3.93
C ILE A 46 71.58 -38.26 -4.59
N GLY A 47 72.72 -37.95 -5.19
CA GLY A 47 72.93 -36.71 -5.93
C GLY A 47 71.95 -36.55 -7.10
N LYS A 48 71.78 -37.61 -7.91
CA LYS A 48 70.78 -37.62 -9.00
C LYS A 48 69.35 -37.46 -8.49
N ALA A 49 68.98 -38.23 -7.45
CA ALA A 49 67.66 -38.15 -6.85
C ALA A 49 67.37 -36.75 -6.26
N SER A 50 68.38 -36.11 -5.65
CA SER A 50 68.26 -34.75 -5.10
C SER A 50 68.03 -33.72 -6.21
N VAL A 51 68.74 -33.82 -7.33
CA VAL A 51 68.56 -32.92 -8.49
C VAL A 51 67.19 -33.12 -9.11
N GLU A 52 66.76 -34.37 -9.28
CA GLU A 52 65.46 -34.72 -9.84
C GLU A 52 64.32 -34.22 -8.94
N LEU A 53 64.40 -34.45 -7.62
CA LEU A 53 63.45 -33.91 -6.66
C LEU A 53 63.39 -32.39 -6.69
N HIS A 54 64.54 -31.70 -6.75
CA HIS A 54 64.57 -30.24 -6.83
C HIS A 54 63.88 -29.75 -8.12
N SER A 55 64.11 -30.43 -9.24
CA SER A 55 63.46 -30.11 -10.52
C SER A 55 61.94 -30.35 -10.48
N VAL A 56 61.48 -31.44 -9.85
CA VAL A 56 60.06 -31.76 -9.70
C VAL A 56 59.38 -30.73 -8.80
N VAL A 57 60.01 -30.36 -7.68
CA VAL A 57 59.49 -29.34 -6.76
C VAL A 57 59.45 -27.96 -7.43
N ALA A 58 60.50 -27.58 -8.17
CA ALA A 58 60.53 -26.34 -8.93
C ALA A 58 59.43 -26.30 -10.02
N ASN A 59 59.26 -27.39 -10.75
CA ASN A 59 58.21 -27.52 -11.77
C ASN A 59 56.81 -27.49 -11.17
N ALA A 60 56.60 -28.15 -10.03
CA ALA A 60 55.34 -28.12 -9.29
C ALA A 60 55.04 -26.71 -8.75
N GLY A 61 56.04 -26.00 -8.21
CA GLY A 61 55.92 -24.62 -7.74
C GLY A 61 55.59 -23.64 -8.87
N ASN A 62 56.23 -23.80 -10.03
CA ASN A 62 55.93 -23.00 -11.23
C ASN A 62 54.51 -23.27 -11.75
N THR A 63 54.11 -24.54 -11.80
CA THR A 63 52.77 -24.95 -12.23
C THR A 63 51.70 -24.43 -11.28
N LEU A 64 51.94 -24.52 -9.96
CA LEU A 64 51.04 -24.00 -8.95
C LEU A 64 50.90 -22.47 -9.05
N SER A 65 52.01 -21.75 -9.21
CA SER A 65 52.00 -20.29 -9.39
C SER A 65 51.22 -19.88 -10.63
N LYS A 66 51.40 -20.61 -11.74
CA LYS A 66 50.63 -20.40 -12.97
C LYS A 66 49.13 -20.63 -12.73
N ASN A 67 48.77 -21.75 -12.11
CA ASN A 67 47.38 -22.07 -11.81
C ASN A 67 46.73 -21.03 -10.87
N ILE A 68 47.47 -20.53 -9.87
CA ILE A 68 46.97 -19.46 -8.98
C ILE A 68 46.70 -18.18 -9.77
N LYS A 69 47.60 -17.82 -10.69
CA LYS A 69 47.41 -16.65 -11.55
C LYS A 69 46.18 -16.81 -12.44
N ASP A 70 46.08 -17.93 -13.13
CA ASP A 70 44.94 -18.22 -14.02
C ASP A 70 43.61 -18.20 -13.24
N LEU A 71 43.61 -18.74 -12.01
CA LEU A 71 42.43 -18.77 -11.14
C LEU A 71 42.08 -17.37 -10.59
N SER A 72 43.08 -16.53 -10.32
CA SER A 72 42.88 -15.13 -9.94
C SER A 72 42.28 -14.31 -11.09
N ASP A 73 42.77 -14.51 -12.31
CA ASP A 73 42.27 -13.83 -13.51
C ASP A 73 40.82 -14.25 -13.81
N GLU A 74 40.51 -15.55 -13.68
CA GLU A 74 39.14 -16.07 -13.83
C GLU A 74 38.19 -15.53 -12.75
N ILE A 75 38.59 -15.50 -11.47
CA ILE A 75 37.78 -14.90 -10.39
C ILE A 75 37.49 -13.42 -10.68
N HIS A 76 38.49 -12.67 -11.16
CA HIS A 76 38.32 -11.26 -11.50
C HIS A 76 37.32 -11.08 -12.65
N ASN A 77 37.43 -11.90 -13.69
CA ASN A 77 36.57 -11.88 -14.85
C ASN A 77 35.11 -12.29 -14.51
N GLN A 78 34.93 -13.34 -13.69
CA GLN A 78 33.61 -13.71 -13.19
C GLN A 78 32.97 -12.59 -12.38
N ARG A 79 33.74 -11.88 -11.56
CA ARG A 79 33.24 -10.76 -10.77
C ARG A 79 32.82 -9.56 -11.63
N SER A 80 33.53 -9.27 -12.71
CA SER A 80 33.12 -8.22 -13.65
C SER A 80 31.87 -8.61 -14.41
N MET A 81 31.80 -9.83 -14.94
CA MET A 81 30.59 -10.35 -15.61
C MET A 81 29.37 -10.26 -14.68
N THR A 82 29.50 -10.73 -13.42
CA THR A 82 28.40 -10.68 -12.45
C THR A 82 27.97 -9.24 -12.13
N LYS A 83 28.92 -8.30 -12.06
CA LYS A 83 28.60 -6.88 -11.81
C LYS A 83 27.84 -6.27 -12.98
N ASP A 84 28.27 -6.55 -14.20
CA ASP A 84 27.64 -6.02 -15.41
C ASP A 84 26.23 -6.60 -15.58
N ASP A 85 26.04 -7.89 -15.29
CA ASP A 85 24.72 -8.52 -15.27
C ASP A 85 23.78 -7.85 -14.25
N ILE A 86 24.27 -7.53 -13.04
CA ILE A 86 23.50 -6.80 -12.04
C ILE A 86 23.12 -5.40 -12.54
N ILE A 87 24.03 -4.69 -13.18
CA ILE A 87 23.76 -3.35 -13.74
C ILE A 87 22.68 -3.46 -14.83
N GLU A 88 22.75 -4.46 -15.71
CA GLU A 88 21.76 -4.67 -16.76
C GLU A 88 20.38 -4.98 -16.17
N ILE A 89 20.29 -5.85 -15.16
CA ILE A 89 19.02 -6.16 -14.48
C ILE A 89 18.44 -4.91 -13.81
N VAL A 90 19.26 -4.11 -13.13
CA VAL A 90 18.80 -2.87 -12.48
C VAL A 90 18.31 -1.85 -13.52
N ASN A 91 19.04 -1.69 -14.62
CA ASN A 91 18.63 -0.79 -15.70
C ASN A 91 17.33 -1.25 -16.36
N TYR A 92 17.21 -2.55 -16.64
CA TYR A 92 15.99 -3.14 -17.18
C TYR A 92 14.80 -2.96 -16.24
N ALA A 93 14.98 -3.27 -14.94
CA ALA A 93 13.95 -3.09 -13.93
C ALA A 93 13.55 -1.61 -13.80
N SER A 94 14.51 -0.70 -13.76
CA SER A 94 14.27 0.74 -13.67
C SER A 94 13.48 1.25 -14.87
N LYS A 95 13.83 0.84 -16.09
CA LYS A 95 13.11 1.18 -17.31
C LYS A 95 11.69 0.60 -17.29
N LYS A 96 11.55 -0.68 -16.95
CA LYS A 96 10.24 -1.35 -16.93
C LYS A 96 9.30 -0.75 -15.88
N ILE A 97 9.84 -0.39 -14.70
CA ILE A 97 9.09 0.29 -13.64
C ILE A 97 8.71 1.71 -14.09
N GLY A 98 9.62 2.45 -14.72
CA GLY A 98 9.33 3.78 -15.27
C GLY A 98 8.19 3.75 -16.28
N ASP A 99 8.27 2.86 -17.27
CA ASP A 99 7.25 2.71 -18.30
C ASP A 99 5.86 2.34 -17.71
N GLU A 100 5.83 1.43 -16.73
CA GLU A 100 4.60 1.01 -16.05
C GLU A 100 4.00 2.13 -15.18
N ILE A 101 4.85 2.90 -14.49
CA ILE A 101 4.40 4.05 -13.68
C ILE A 101 3.81 5.13 -14.60
N ASP A 102 4.46 5.46 -15.71
CA ASP A 102 3.97 6.46 -16.66
C ASP A 102 2.60 6.06 -17.22
N GLN A 103 2.42 4.80 -17.60
CA GLN A 103 1.12 4.28 -18.05
C GLN A 103 0.04 4.38 -16.96
N ARG A 104 0.37 4.06 -15.72
CA ARG A 104 -0.57 4.18 -14.59
C ARG A 104 -0.93 5.64 -14.30
N ILE A 105 0.03 6.55 -14.33
CA ILE A 105 -0.22 7.98 -14.12
C ILE A 105 -1.14 8.53 -15.20
N LEU A 106 -0.91 8.19 -16.48
CA LEU A 106 -1.77 8.61 -17.58
C LEU A 106 -3.21 8.10 -17.40
N LYS A 107 -3.37 6.83 -17.03
CA LYS A 107 -4.68 6.23 -16.76
C LYS A 107 -5.38 6.89 -15.58
N ILE A 108 -4.69 7.10 -14.46
CA ILE A 108 -5.24 7.77 -13.27
C ILE A 108 -5.66 9.20 -13.62
N LYS A 109 -4.87 9.92 -14.41
CA LYS A 109 -5.19 11.29 -14.83
C LYS A 109 -6.46 11.33 -15.67
N ASP A 110 -6.62 10.40 -16.60
CA ASP A 110 -7.81 10.29 -17.46
C ASP A 110 -9.06 9.94 -16.63
N GLU A 111 -8.97 8.90 -15.80
CA GLU A 111 -10.06 8.48 -14.91
C GLU A 111 -10.47 9.59 -13.93
N THR A 112 -9.50 10.28 -13.33
CA THR A 112 -9.76 11.41 -12.41
C THR A 112 -10.42 12.58 -13.13
N SER A 113 -9.95 12.92 -14.34
CA SER A 113 -10.53 14.01 -15.14
C SER A 113 -11.96 13.69 -15.57
N SER A 114 -12.22 12.45 -15.98
CA SER A 114 -13.55 11.95 -16.31
C SER A 114 -14.50 12.03 -15.12
N LEU A 115 -14.06 11.54 -13.95
CA LEU A 115 -14.86 11.58 -12.73
C LEU A 115 -15.16 13.01 -12.27
N ILE A 116 -14.17 13.91 -12.32
CA ILE A 116 -14.37 15.33 -12.00
C ILE A 116 -15.41 15.94 -12.93
N ASN A 117 -15.32 15.70 -14.24
CA ASN A 117 -16.28 16.22 -15.21
C ASN A 117 -17.69 15.70 -14.96
N GLU A 118 -17.83 14.40 -14.65
CA GLU A 118 -19.12 13.81 -14.31
C GLU A 118 -19.71 14.46 -13.04
N LYS A 119 -18.92 14.58 -11.96
CA LYS A 119 -19.37 15.20 -10.71
C LYS A 119 -19.72 16.67 -10.87
N VAL A 120 -18.96 17.43 -11.66
CA VAL A 120 -19.27 18.83 -11.96
C VAL A 120 -20.55 18.94 -12.79
N SER A 121 -20.77 18.04 -13.76
CA SER A 121 -21.99 17.99 -14.56
C SER A 121 -23.23 17.68 -13.71
N LEU A 122 -23.12 16.69 -12.82
CA LEU A 122 -24.19 16.36 -11.87
C LEU A 122 -24.49 17.53 -10.94
N LEU A 123 -23.45 18.18 -10.38
CA LEU A 123 -23.63 19.35 -9.53
C LEU A 123 -24.29 20.51 -10.27
N LYS A 124 -23.91 20.78 -11.53
CA LYS A 124 -24.59 21.79 -12.35
C LYS A 124 -26.07 21.46 -12.54
N THR A 125 -26.37 20.21 -12.86
CA THR A 125 -27.75 19.75 -13.07
C THR A 125 -28.57 19.84 -11.78
N GLU A 126 -28.02 19.43 -10.63
CA GLU A 126 -28.69 19.54 -9.33
C GLU A 126 -28.91 21.01 -8.92
N LEU A 127 -27.95 21.89 -9.22
CA LEU A 127 -28.03 23.31 -8.89
C LEU A 127 -29.06 24.03 -9.78
N GLU A 128 -29.14 23.65 -11.06
CA GLU A 128 -30.19 24.10 -11.98
C GLU A 128 -31.57 23.63 -11.52
N ASP A 129 -31.74 22.34 -11.21
CA ASP A 129 -33.02 21.80 -10.71
C ASP A 129 -33.43 22.45 -9.37
N ALA A 130 -32.48 22.64 -8.45
CA ALA A 130 -32.72 23.34 -7.19
C ALA A 130 -33.17 24.79 -7.42
N THR A 131 -32.58 25.48 -8.39
CA THR A 131 -32.95 26.86 -8.75
C THR A 131 -34.34 26.93 -9.37
N ILE A 132 -34.67 26.02 -10.30
CA ILE A 132 -36.00 25.93 -10.93
C ILE A 132 -37.06 25.63 -9.87
N LYS A 133 -36.80 24.64 -9.00
CA LYS A 133 -37.71 24.25 -7.93
C LYS A 133 -37.91 25.37 -6.91
N SER A 134 -36.84 26.09 -6.57
CA SER A 134 -36.90 27.28 -5.71
C SER A 134 -37.79 28.37 -6.31
N ARG A 135 -37.57 28.73 -7.58
CA ARG A 135 -38.43 29.71 -8.29
C ARG A 135 -39.88 29.28 -8.32
N LYS A 136 -40.16 28.01 -8.66
CA LYS A 136 -41.53 27.48 -8.70
C LYS A 136 -42.22 27.57 -7.33
N MET A 137 -41.51 27.24 -6.25
CA MET A 137 -42.05 27.37 -4.88
C MET A 137 -42.31 28.84 -4.51
N LEU A 138 -41.39 29.75 -4.85
CA LEU A 138 -41.57 31.18 -4.59
C LEU A 138 -42.79 31.74 -5.34
N PHE A 139 -42.93 31.46 -6.64
CA PHE A 139 -44.10 31.89 -7.41
C PHE A 139 -45.40 31.28 -6.90
N THR A 140 -45.39 29.99 -6.53
CA THR A 140 -46.59 29.34 -5.98
C THR A 140 -47.01 29.96 -4.66
N ASN A 141 -46.06 30.20 -3.75
CA ASN A 141 -46.34 30.83 -2.47
C ASN A 141 -46.85 32.27 -2.65
N LEU A 142 -46.24 33.02 -3.58
CA LEU A 142 -46.67 34.39 -3.91
C LEU A 142 -48.10 34.39 -4.49
N ALA A 143 -48.41 33.46 -5.40
CA ALA A 143 -49.73 33.32 -6.02
C ALA A 143 -50.81 32.95 -4.99
N ILE A 144 -50.52 32.02 -4.07
CA ILE A 144 -51.42 31.66 -2.98
C ILE A 144 -51.65 32.86 -2.07
N SER A 145 -50.57 33.52 -1.62
CA SER A 145 -50.67 34.68 -0.74
C SER A 145 -51.44 35.83 -1.39
N GLY A 146 -51.17 36.12 -2.66
CA GLY A 146 -51.88 37.16 -3.42
C GLY A 146 -53.36 36.82 -3.61
N SER A 147 -53.68 35.56 -3.91
CA SER A 147 -55.07 35.10 -4.02
C SER A 147 -55.82 35.19 -2.69
N SER A 148 -55.17 34.83 -1.58
CA SER A 148 -55.75 34.97 -0.23
C SER A 148 -55.98 36.42 0.16
N ALA A 149 -55.03 37.32 -0.14
CA ALA A 149 -55.19 38.75 0.11
C ALA A 149 -56.36 39.35 -0.68
N LEU A 150 -56.50 38.99 -1.96
CA LEU A 150 -57.63 39.40 -2.80
C LEU A 150 -58.96 38.89 -2.27
N LEU A 151 -59.06 37.61 -1.92
CA LEU A 151 -60.28 37.04 -1.35
C LEU A 151 -60.68 37.76 -0.06
N MET A 152 -59.72 38.08 0.80
CA MET A 152 -60.02 38.79 2.05
C MET A 152 -60.39 40.26 1.84
N ALA A 153 -59.82 40.93 0.86
CA ALA A 153 -60.28 42.26 0.46
C ALA A 153 -61.74 42.22 -0.03
N VAL A 154 -62.10 41.20 -0.82
CA VAL A 154 -63.48 41.01 -1.31
C VAL A 154 -64.44 40.71 -0.17
N ILE A 155 -64.09 39.78 0.74
CA ILE A 155 -64.91 39.45 1.91
C ILE A 155 -65.10 40.68 2.80
N GLY A 156 -64.02 41.43 3.07
CA GLY A 156 -64.09 42.68 3.83
C GLY A 156 -64.99 43.72 3.17
N PHE A 157 -64.94 43.85 1.84
CA PHE A 157 -65.79 44.76 1.08
C PHE A 157 -67.28 44.35 1.10
N VAL A 158 -67.58 43.06 0.93
CA VAL A 158 -68.96 42.53 0.98
C VAL A 158 -69.53 42.69 2.38
N TYR A 159 -68.75 42.37 3.42
CA TYR A 159 -69.15 42.56 4.82
C TYR A 159 -69.42 44.04 5.13
N LYS A 160 -68.55 44.95 4.65
CA LYS A 160 -68.71 46.40 4.76
C LYS A 160 -70.03 46.87 4.12
N LYS A 161 -70.41 46.30 2.97
CA LYS A 161 -71.65 46.68 2.26
C LYS A 161 -72.92 46.18 2.97
N ILE A 162 -72.86 45.03 3.64
CA ILE A 162 -74.02 44.43 4.33
C ILE A 162 -74.24 45.04 5.73
N THR A 163 -73.17 45.49 6.40
CA THR A 163 -73.22 45.72 7.86
C THR A 163 -73.25 47.19 8.29
N ILE A 164 -73.06 48.17 7.40
CA ILE A 164 -72.86 49.55 7.86
C ILE A 164 -74.10 50.41 7.76
N GLY A 165 -74.74 50.53 8.93
CA GLY A 165 -75.16 51.82 9.47
C GLY A 165 -74.14 52.45 10.44
N GLN A 166 -73.35 51.68 11.19
CA GLN A 166 -72.28 52.21 12.08
C GLN A 166 -71.16 51.17 12.22
N LEU A 167 -69.91 51.53 11.92
CA LEU A 167 -68.75 50.65 12.09
C LEU A 167 -68.15 50.81 13.48
N ASP A 168 -68.24 49.76 14.28
CA ASP A 168 -67.34 49.59 15.42
C ASP A 168 -65.98 49.07 14.91
N PRO A 169 -64.87 49.81 15.11
CA PRO A 169 -63.52 49.35 14.79
C PRO A 169 -63.18 47.96 15.34
N PHE A 170 -63.79 47.55 16.46
CA PHE A 170 -63.57 46.24 17.07
C PHE A 170 -64.10 45.08 16.23
N ILE A 171 -65.22 45.27 15.52
CA ILE A 171 -65.82 44.23 14.66
C ILE A 171 -64.93 43.98 13.44
N LEU A 172 -64.41 45.05 12.82
CA LEU A 172 -63.47 44.93 11.70
C LEU A 172 -62.19 44.19 12.11
N PHE A 173 -61.64 44.49 13.29
CA PHE A 173 -60.46 43.81 13.80
C PHE A 173 -60.69 42.31 14.03
N ARG A 174 -61.83 41.92 14.59
CA ARG A 174 -62.22 40.51 14.81
C ARG A 174 -62.31 39.73 13.49
N ILE A 175 -62.90 40.34 12.46
CA ILE A 175 -63.06 39.69 11.14
C ILE A 175 -61.71 39.47 10.48
N ILE A 176 -60.81 40.46 10.54
CA ILE A 176 -59.46 40.35 10.00
C ILE A 176 -58.66 39.27 10.75
N LEU A 177 -58.79 39.19 12.07
CA LEU A 177 -58.13 38.15 12.88
C LEU A 177 -58.61 36.74 12.52
N VAL A 178 -59.92 36.50 12.44
CA VAL A 178 -60.47 35.18 12.07
C VAL A 178 -60.08 34.83 10.64
N SER A 179 -60.17 35.78 9.72
CA SER A 179 -59.72 35.66 8.34
C SER A 179 -58.26 35.20 8.25
N CYS A 180 -57.36 35.84 9.00
CA CYS A 180 -55.94 35.49 9.05
C CYS A 180 -55.73 34.09 9.66
N ALA A 181 -56.45 33.79 10.74
CA ALA A 181 -56.38 32.49 11.42
C ALA A 181 -56.83 31.34 10.51
N VAL A 182 -57.94 31.51 9.79
CA VAL A 182 -58.46 30.54 8.81
C VAL A 182 -57.49 30.38 7.64
N GLY A 183 -56.93 31.48 7.13
CA GLY A 183 -55.93 31.46 6.06
C GLY A 183 -54.66 30.68 6.44
N ALA A 184 -54.11 30.94 7.62
CA ALA A 184 -52.95 30.21 8.15
C ALA A 184 -53.27 28.73 8.39
N GLY A 185 -54.47 28.42 8.90
CA GLY A 185 -54.95 27.06 9.12
C GLY A 185 -55.08 26.25 7.82
N LEU A 186 -55.65 26.84 6.76
CA LEU A 186 -55.77 26.22 5.45
C LEU A 186 -54.39 25.93 4.82
N MET A 187 -53.45 26.88 4.87
CA MET A 187 -52.09 26.65 4.37
C MET A 187 -51.37 25.55 5.14
N SER A 188 -51.56 25.49 6.46
CA SER A 188 -51.02 24.41 7.29
C SER A 188 -51.57 23.04 6.86
N GLY A 189 -52.90 22.93 6.71
CA GLY A 189 -53.56 21.70 6.26
C GLY A 189 -53.07 21.25 4.87
N LEU A 190 -52.95 22.19 3.92
CA LEU A 190 -52.44 21.90 2.58
C LEU A 190 -50.99 21.42 2.58
N LYS A 191 -50.10 22.08 3.35
CA LYS A 191 -48.71 21.64 3.50
C LYS A 191 -48.61 20.27 4.15
N MET A 192 -49.43 19.99 5.17
CA MET A 192 -49.46 18.70 5.83
C MET A 192 -49.91 17.60 4.87
N TRP A 193 -50.97 17.85 4.08
CA TRP A 193 -51.45 16.94 3.04
C TRP A 193 -50.41 16.68 1.95
N GLN A 194 -49.74 17.74 1.45
CA GLN A 194 -48.68 17.61 0.46
C GLN A 194 -47.49 16.82 1.01
N SER A 195 -47.08 17.07 2.24
CA SER A 195 -46.00 16.33 2.91
C SER A 195 -46.35 14.86 3.11
N TRP A 196 -47.63 14.57 3.36
CA TRP A 196 -48.15 13.21 3.50
C TRP A 196 -48.15 12.46 2.16
N ARG A 197 -48.61 13.10 1.07
CA ARG A 197 -48.53 12.52 -0.28
C ARG A 197 -47.10 12.34 -0.79
N ALA A 198 -46.19 13.25 -0.45
CA ALA A 198 -44.80 13.22 -0.91
C ALA A 198 -43.93 12.17 -0.19
N LYS A 199 -44.42 11.55 0.90
CA LYS A 199 -43.76 10.39 1.53
C LYS A 199 -44.05 9.12 0.74
N SER A 200 -43.26 8.89 -0.31
CA SER A 200 -43.18 7.56 -0.94
C SER A 200 -42.59 6.53 0.02
N THR A 201 -43.01 5.28 -0.18
CA THR A 201 -42.95 4.08 0.68
C THR A 201 -41.61 3.79 1.41
N VAL A 202 -40.48 4.39 1.02
CA VAL A 202 -39.14 4.07 1.55
C VAL A 202 -38.75 4.86 2.82
N LYS A 203 -39.37 6.01 3.12
CA LYS A 203 -39.03 6.85 4.31
C LYS A 203 -40.02 6.76 5.48
N ARG A 204 -40.70 5.60 5.65
CA ARG A 204 -41.59 5.37 6.79
C ARG A 204 -40.87 4.98 8.09
N GLY A 205 -39.61 4.54 8.04
CA GLY A 205 -38.89 4.03 9.23
C GLY A 205 -37.98 5.02 9.98
N ILE A 206 -37.29 5.94 9.28
CA ILE A 206 -36.19 6.74 9.89
C ILE A 206 -36.61 8.20 10.17
N ALA A 207 -37.70 8.68 9.55
CA ALA A 207 -38.12 10.08 9.64
C ALA A 207 -38.89 10.45 10.92
N THR A 208 -39.23 9.48 11.77
CA THR A 208 -40.10 9.71 12.93
C THR A 208 -39.33 10.21 14.15
N THR A 209 -38.02 9.95 14.26
CA THR A 209 -37.29 10.18 15.50
C THR A 209 -36.30 11.35 15.44
N VAL A 210 -35.79 11.73 14.26
CA VAL A 210 -34.76 12.81 14.16
C VAL A 210 -35.29 14.09 13.51
N PHE A 211 -36.26 14.02 12.60
CA PHE A 211 -36.79 15.21 11.90
C PHE A 211 -37.96 15.90 12.60
N SER A 212 -38.60 15.27 13.59
CA SER A 212 -39.71 15.88 14.34
C SER A 212 -39.24 17.02 15.23
N PHE A 213 -37.99 17.02 15.70
CA PHE A 213 -37.50 18.08 16.60
C PHE A 213 -36.93 19.30 15.86
N VAL A 214 -36.29 19.10 14.70
CA VAL A 214 -35.62 20.19 13.95
C VAL A 214 -36.54 20.84 12.91
N GLY A 215 -37.55 20.12 12.40
CA GLY A 215 -38.54 20.67 11.46
C GLY A 215 -39.60 21.58 12.11
N VAL A 216 -39.74 21.52 13.43
CA VAL A 216 -40.76 22.26 14.21
C VAL A 216 -40.44 23.76 14.34
N LEU A 217 -39.16 24.15 14.22
CA LEU A 217 -38.73 25.56 14.30
C LEU A 217 -38.44 26.23 12.95
N ARG A 218 -38.66 25.57 11.80
CA ARG A 218 -38.58 26.28 10.52
C ARG A 218 -39.77 27.24 10.39
N PRO A 219 -39.58 28.56 10.21
CA PRO A 219 -40.67 29.55 10.19
C PRO A 219 -41.72 29.31 9.09
N ASN A 220 -41.42 28.49 8.09
CA ASN A 220 -42.34 28.08 7.03
C ASN A 220 -42.88 26.63 7.16
N GLY A 221 -42.67 25.96 8.29
CA GLY A 221 -43.16 24.60 8.55
C GLY A 221 -44.68 24.55 8.73
N ALA A 222 -45.31 23.43 8.37
CA ALA A 222 -46.76 23.22 8.55
C ALA A 222 -47.18 23.38 10.02
N MET A 223 -46.37 22.88 10.96
CA MET A 223 -46.65 22.97 12.39
C MET A 223 -46.53 24.40 12.95
N ALA A 224 -45.58 25.20 12.45
CA ALA A 224 -45.46 26.61 12.83
C ALA A 224 -46.67 27.43 12.37
N LEU A 225 -47.16 27.19 11.14
CA LEU A 225 -48.38 27.80 10.62
C LEU A 225 -49.64 27.35 11.38
N PHE A 226 -49.67 26.09 11.82
CA PHE A 226 -50.74 25.57 12.67
C PHE A 226 -50.77 26.25 14.05
N LEU A 227 -49.60 26.35 14.71
CA LEU A 227 -49.48 27.05 16.00
C LEU A 227 -49.83 28.53 15.87
N LEU A 228 -49.41 29.19 14.78
CA LEU A 228 -49.80 30.57 14.49
C LEU A 228 -51.32 30.71 14.32
N SER A 229 -51.97 29.80 13.58
CA SER A 229 -53.44 29.77 13.43
C SER A 229 -54.13 29.57 14.78
N MET A 230 -53.64 28.65 15.61
CA MET A 230 -54.18 28.39 16.95
C MET A 230 -54.02 29.62 17.87
N LEU A 231 -52.88 30.31 17.81
CA LEU A 231 -52.61 31.52 18.58
C LEU A 231 -53.55 32.66 18.15
N LEU A 232 -53.75 32.84 16.84
CA LEU A 232 -54.67 33.85 16.31
C LEU A 232 -56.14 33.56 16.71
N LEU A 233 -56.55 32.28 16.72
CA LEU A 233 -57.87 31.89 17.22
C LEU A 233 -58.01 32.10 18.73
N ALA A 234 -56.97 31.81 19.51
CA ALA A 234 -56.94 32.07 20.94
C ALA A 234 -57.03 33.57 21.24
N ALA A 235 -56.30 34.40 20.48
CA ALA A 235 -56.37 35.85 20.57
C ALA A 235 -57.76 36.39 20.18
N TRP A 236 -58.36 35.84 19.12
CA TRP A 236 -59.75 36.18 18.75
C TRP A 236 -60.73 35.79 19.86
N ALA A 237 -60.67 34.55 20.36
CA ALA A 237 -61.56 34.07 21.41
C ALA A 237 -61.43 34.91 22.68
N TRP A 238 -60.20 35.24 23.08
CA TRP A 238 -59.91 36.13 24.21
C TRP A 238 -60.56 37.49 24.01
N LEU A 239 -60.39 38.08 22.83
CA LEU A 239 -60.90 39.40 22.50
C LEU A 239 -62.43 39.42 22.32
N THR A 240 -63.06 38.29 22.00
CA THR A 240 -64.53 38.16 22.02
C THR A 240 -65.12 37.94 23.42
N LEU A 241 -64.34 37.34 24.33
CA LEU A 241 -64.78 37.06 25.70
C LEU A 241 -64.59 38.26 26.63
N HIS A 242 -63.62 39.14 26.35
CA HIS A 242 -63.23 40.26 27.21
C HIS A 242 -63.54 41.66 26.63
N ALA A 243 -64.24 41.75 25.50
CA ALA A 243 -64.72 43.02 24.94
C ALA A 243 -66.18 42.89 24.50
#